data_AF-A0A7G8HB31-F1
#
_entry.id   AF-A0A7G8HB31-F1
#
_cell.length_a   1.000
_cell.length_b   1.000
_cell.length_c   1.000
_cell.angle_alpha   90.00
_cell.angle_beta   90.00
_cell.angle_gamma   90.00
#
_symmetry.space_group_name_H-M   'P 1'
#
loop_
_entity.id
_entity.type
_entity.pdbx_description
1 polymer ?
#
loop_
_entity_poly.entity_id
_entity_poly.type
_entity_poly.pdbx_seq_one_letter_code
_entity_poly.pdbx_strand_id
1 'polypeptide(L)' 'MTLDLSISSGVKASTFLPDDAEIACRAILPQCFKRFDWAQLCAKDANVAEGHPEACRAAGVVNGQTPQGR' A
#
# COMPACT_ATOMS: atom_id res chain seq x y z
N MET A 1 -31.06 -1.57 18.08
CA MET A 1 -29.60 -1.35 17.98
C MET A 1 -29.24 -1.60 16.53
N THR A 2 -29.27 -0.55 15.72
CA THR A 2 -28.98 -0.65 14.29
C THR A 2 -27.47 -0.80 14.16
N LEU A 3 -26.99 -1.98 13.73
CA LEU A 3 -25.61 -2.10 13.28
C LEU A 3 -25.49 -1.19 12.06
N ASP A 4 -24.81 -0.05 12.24
CA ASP A 4 -24.34 0.76 11.14
C ASP A 4 -23.29 -0.06 10.41
N LEU A 5 -23.75 -0.87 9.47
CA LEU A 5 -22.91 -1.47 8.46
C LEU A 5 -22.52 -0.30 7.54
N SER A 6 -21.51 0.46 7.95
CA SER A 6 -20.75 1.35 7.08
C SER A 6 -20.06 0.47 6.03
N ILE A 7 -20.86 0.04 5.05
CA ILE A 7 -20.42 -0.52 3.80
C ILE A 7 -19.71 0.64 3.10
N SER A 8 -18.40 0.75 3.32
CA SER A 8 -17.54 1.61 2.53
C SER A 8 -17.58 1.09 1.10
N SER A 9 -18.51 1.67 0.35
CA SER A 9 -18.82 1.33 -1.01
C SER A 9 -17.67 1.80 -1.90
N GLY A 10 -17.00 0.84 -2.52
CA GLY A 10 -16.66 0.97 -3.94
C GLY A 10 -15.49 1.87 -4.32
N VAL A 11 -14.31 1.69 -3.72
CA VAL A 11 -13.06 2.05 -4.39
C VAL A 11 -12.09 0.87 -4.30
N LYS A 12 -11.76 0.28 -5.47
CA LYS A 12 -10.53 -0.50 -5.65
C LYS A 12 -9.33 0.45 -5.53
N ALA A 13 -9.08 0.96 -4.34
CA ALA A 13 -7.79 1.54 -3.98
C ALA A 13 -7.13 0.48 -3.12
N SER A 14 -5.96 0.02 -3.54
CA SER A 14 -4.96 -0.49 -2.61
C SER A 14 -4.82 0.55 -1.50
N THR A 15 -5.51 0.32 -0.38
CA THR A 15 -5.65 1.28 0.70
C THR A 15 -4.42 1.12 1.55
N PHE A 16 -3.36 1.82 1.18
CA PHE A 16 -2.18 1.97 2.04
C PHE A 16 -2.62 2.52 3.40
N LEU A 17 -1.87 2.20 4.43
CA LEU A 17 -2.06 2.83 5.73
C LEU A 17 -1.79 4.34 5.63
N PRO A 18 -2.48 5.16 6.44
CA PRO A 18 -2.16 6.57 6.56
C PRO A 18 -0.73 6.74 7.10
N ASP A 19 -0.09 7.88 6.79
CA ASP A 19 1.32 8.12 7.11
C ASP A 19 1.63 8.10 8.62
N ASP A 20 0.65 8.35 9.48
CA ASP A 20 0.77 8.29 10.95
C ASP A 20 0.38 6.93 11.55
N ALA A 21 0.04 5.94 10.72
CA ALA A 21 -0.30 4.61 11.24
C ALA A 21 0.92 3.92 11.87
N GLU A 22 0.69 3.28 13.01
CA GLU A 22 1.61 2.26 13.53
C GLU A 22 1.43 0.97 12.71
N ILE A 23 2.55 0.44 12.19
CA ILE A 23 2.54 -0.78 11.37
C ILE A 23 2.18 -1.97 12.30
N ALA A 24 0.96 -2.49 12.18
CA ALA A 24 0.47 -3.59 13.00
C ALA A 24 0.50 -4.97 12.29
N CYS A 25 0.72 -4.99 10.98
CA CYS A 25 0.67 -6.22 10.18
C CYS A 25 2.02 -6.95 10.12
N ARG A 26 2.00 -8.28 10.23
CA ARG A 26 3.14 -9.17 9.94
C ARG A 26 3.18 -9.66 8.49
N ALA A 27 2.12 -9.48 7.71
CA ALA A 27 2.04 -9.94 6.33
C ALA A 27 2.58 -8.89 5.35
N ILE A 28 3.26 -9.33 4.29
CA ILE A 28 3.70 -8.47 3.18
C ILE A 28 2.52 -8.26 2.24
N LEU A 29 1.67 -7.29 2.55
CA LEU A 29 0.50 -6.93 1.76
C LEU A 29 0.37 -5.40 1.65
N PRO A 30 -0.08 -4.82 0.52
CA PRO A 30 -0.13 -3.37 0.33
C PRO A 30 -0.87 -2.61 1.43
N GLN A 31 -1.98 -3.17 1.91
CA GLN A 31 -2.84 -2.55 2.93
C GLN A 31 -2.22 -2.46 4.33
N CYS A 32 -1.06 -3.09 4.52
CA CYS A 32 -0.35 -3.17 5.77
C CYS A 32 0.82 -2.19 5.84
N PHE A 33 1.07 -1.44 4.77
CA PHE A 33 2.19 -0.52 4.65
C PHE A 33 1.69 0.88 4.35
N LYS A 34 2.47 1.87 4.82
CA LYS A 34 2.33 3.23 4.32
C LYS A 34 2.71 3.25 2.86
N ARG A 35 2.16 4.21 2.11
CA ARG A 35 2.42 4.32 0.67
C ARG A 35 3.91 4.40 0.37
N PHE A 36 4.64 5.23 1.11
CA PHE A 36 6.07 5.41 0.92
C PHE A 36 6.87 4.14 1.25
N ASP A 37 6.54 3.46 2.35
CA ASP A 37 7.20 2.22 2.76
C ASP A 37 6.95 1.09 1.75
N TRP A 38 5.71 1.00 1.23
CA TRP A 38 5.40 0.05 0.16
C TRP A 38 6.17 0.35 -1.13
N ALA A 39 6.27 1.62 -1.51
CA ALA A 39 7.08 2.01 -2.66
C ALA A 39 8.55 1.59 -2.48
N GLN A 40 9.12 1.84 -1.30
CA GLN A 40 10.47 1.40 -0.97
C GLN A 40 10.63 -0.12 -1.04
N LEU A 41 9.63 -0.87 -0.56
CA LEU A 41 9.67 -2.32 -0.62
C LEU A 41 9.65 -2.81 -2.07
N CYS A 42 8.78 -2.26 -2.91
CA CYS A 42 8.73 -2.53 -4.35
C CYS A 42 10.05 -2.22 -5.07
N ALA A 43 10.77 -1.17 -4.67
CA ALA A 43 12.06 -0.84 -5.27
C ALA A 43 13.21 -1.76 -4.80
N LYS A 44 13.08 -2.37 -3.62
CA LYS A 44 14.11 -3.21 -3.00
C LYS A 44 13.92 -4.71 -3.26
N ASP A 45 12.69 -5.17 -3.39
CA ASP A 45 12.35 -6.59 -3.51
C ASP A 45 11.58 -6.88 -4.80
N ALA A 46 12.24 -7.61 -5.71
CA ALA A 46 11.67 -8.00 -6.99
C ALA A 46 10.44 -8.92 -6.84
N ASN A 47 10.41 -9.80 -5.83
CA ASN A 47 9.25 -10.68 -5.63
C ASN A 47 8.01 -9.87 -5.25
N VAL A 48 8.17 -8.80 -4.49
CA VAL A 48 7.07 -7.88 -4.15
C VAL A 48 6.65 -7.07 -5.37
N ALA A 49 7.60 -6.59 -6.17
CA ALA A 49 7.31 -5.87 -7.41
C ALA A 49 6.54 -6.73 -8.42
N GLU A 50 6.94 -7.99 -8.57
CA GLU A 50 6.31 -8.98 -9.46
C GLU A 50 4.98 -9.50 -8.93
N GLY A 51 4.87 -9.71 -7.62
CA GLY A 51 3.65 -10.19 -6.96
C GLY A 51 2.56 -9.13 -6.82
N HIS A 52 2.93 -7.84 -6.79
CA HIS A 52 2.00 -6.72 -6.58
C HIS A 52 2.27 -5.51 -7.49
N PRO A 53 2.34 -5.68 -8.82
CA PRO A 53 2.74 -4.62 -9.75
C PRO A 53 1.78 -3.42 -9.73
N GLU A 54 0.48 -3.67 -9.56
CA GLU A 54 -0.54 -2.64 -9.45
C GLU A 54 -0.42 -1.81 -8.17
N ALA A 55 -0.07 -2.43 -7.05
CA ALA A 55 0.16 -1.72 -5.80
C ALA A 55 1.46 -0.91 -5.84
N CYS A 56 2.52 -1.42 -6.44
CA CYS A 56 3.76 -0.65 -6.63
C CYS A 56 3.54 0.60 -7.49
N ARG A 57 2.78 0.48 -8.57
CA ARG A 57 2.37 1.63 -9.39
C ARG A 57 1.46 2.59 -8.63
N ALA A 58 0.50 2.07 -7.85
CA ALA A 58 -0.33 2.89 -6.99
C ALA A 58 0.50 3.63 -5.93
N ALA A 59 1.59 3.03 -5.43
CA ALA A 59 2.51 3.67 -4.51
C ALA A 59 3.38 4.75 -5.18
N GLY A 60 3.44 4.80 -6.51
CA GLY A 60 4.18 5.79 -7.29
C GLY A 60 5.55 5.31 -7.77
N VAL A 61 5.80 4.00 -7.76
CA VAL A 61 7.05 3.44 -8.29
C VAL A 61 7.03 3.50 -9.82
N VAL A 62 8.02 4.16 -10.41
CA VAL A 62 8.21 4.24 -11.87
C VAL A 62 9.62 3.78 -12.19
N ASN A 63 9.77 2.79 -13.08
CA ASN A 63 11.07 2.19 -13.43
C ASN A 63 11.91 1.74 -12.22
N GLY A 64 11.26 1.22 -11.17
CA GLY A 64 11.94 0.79 -9.93
C GLY A 64 12.37 1.95 -9.02
N GLN A 65 12.05 3.19 -9.36
CA GLN A 65 12.35 4.37 -8.55
C GLN A 65 11.13 4.73 -7.70
N THR A 66 11.34 4.92 -6.39
CA THR A 66 10.29 5.37 -5.47
C THR A 66 9.95 6.84 -5.70
N PRO A 67 8.73 7.28 -5.37
CA PRO A 67 8.44 8.71 -5.28
C PRO A 67 9.40 9.33 -4.25
N GLN A 68 10.09 10.40 -4.63
CA GLN A 68 10.95 11.14 -3.70
C GLN A 68 10.06 11.70 -2.57
N GLY A 69 10.28 11.18 -1.36
CA GLY A 69 9.56 11.60 -0.17
C GLY A 69 9.88 13.06 0.16
N ARG A 70 8.83 13.80 0.51
CA ARG A 70 8.83 15.20 0.95
C ARG A 70 9.55 15.39 2.28
#